data_AF-A0A2V6ZWG0-F1
#
_entry.id   AF-A0A2V6ZWG0-F1
#
_cell.length_a   1.000
_cell.length_b   1.000
_cell.length_c   1.000
_cell.angle_alpha   90.00
_cell.angle_beta   90.00
_cell.angle_gamma   90.00
#
_symmetry.space_group_name_H-M   'P 1'
#
loop_
_entity.id
_entity.type
_entity.pdbx_description
1 polymer ?
#
loop_
_entity_poly.entity_id
_entity_poly.type
_entity_poly.pdbx_seq_one_letter_code
_entity_poly.pdbx_strand_id
1 'polypeptide(L)'
;EKRLPAARRYIVERKLNEHLRGDEDHLGIVMQGGLWNTTLRGLHVLGLADTRGRTPVPLLVLNAIHPLVPEELIDFLRDKRRVLVVEEGMPNYIERELKALAHEARLGVEIQGKDVFSPHGEYVPQLVIDGLRRFLVSAGMKAQSSGAIEDRYHALTAHREKIAAVLPEPVAKRPPSFCTGCPERPVFSALKILRQREPAIGDTHVAADIGCSTFSTQAPFNVGNSVLGYGMGLASSSAVSPLFGKRTIAVMGDGGFWHNGLTNGVANAMYNRQDSVLVILDNFYAAATGQHHVPSTGKNARNEPLAMTIPAALRGLGVKWIRTVNSYRIAEVMGTLREALTTRVPGLKVVIARNECMLERQRREKPRLRQHAAAGREVVQARFGVDPDVCTGDHSCMRLNGCPSLTLRESADPLREDPIAHVDDTCVGCGVCGEVAHAAVLCPSFYEVRVITNPTRWTRFVSRMRVAVIRRLAAATA
;
A
#
# COMPACT_ATOMS: atom_id res chain seq x y z
N GLU A 1 3.45 -21.65 -26.93
CA GLU A 1 4.75 -22.33 -26.99
C GLU A 1 5.98 -21.41 -27.02
N LYS A 2 6.03 -20.32 -27.82
CA LYS A 2 7.26 -19.50 -27.93
C LYS A 2 7.56 -18.52 -26.77
N ARG A 3 6.56 -18.12 -25.98
CA ARG A 3 6.69 -17.03 -24.98
C ARG A 3 7.62 -17.39 -23.82
N LEU A 4 7.44 -18.57 -23.22
CA LEU A 4 8.23 -19.00 -22.06
C LEU A 4 9.72 -19.21 -22.42
N PRO A 5 10.08 -19.93 -23.50
CA PRO A 5 11.47 -20.01 -23.94
C PRO A 5 12.06 -18.65 -24.32
N ALA A 6 11.29 -17.76 -24.95
CA ALA A 6 11.76 -16.41 -25.29
C ALA A 6 12.05 -15.56 -24.04
N ALA A 7 11.19 -15.66 -23.01
CA ALA A 7 11.41 -14.97 -21.74
C ALA A 7 12.69 -15.48 -21.04
N ARG A 8 12.91 -16.80 -21.00
CA ARG A 8 14.14 -17.39 -20.45
C ARG A 8 15.39 -16.93 -21.20
N ARG A 9 15.39 -16.96 -22.54
CA ARG A 9 16.50 -16.44 -23.35
C ARG A 9 16.76 -14.96 -23.07
N TYR A 10 15.70 -14.15 -22.96
CA TYR A 10 15.83 -12.73 -22.63
C TYR A 10 16.49 -12.51 -21.27
N ILE A 11 16.15 -13.31 -20.25
CA ILE A 11 16.77 -13.24 -18.92
C ILE A 11 18.29 -13.47 -19.02
N VAL A 12 18.70 -14.52 -19.73
CA VAL A 12 20.11 -14.90 -19.91
C VAL A 12 20.87 -13.86 -20.74
N GLU A 13 20.33 -13.49 -21.90
CA GLU A 13 20.97 -12.53 -22.83
C GLU A 13 21.16 -11.15 -22.19
N ARG A 14 20.21 -10.72 -21.34
CA ARG A 14 20.28 -9.45 -20.62
C ARG A 14 20.95 -9.55 -19.25
N LYS A 15 21.38 -10.75 -18.84
CA LYS A 15 21.99 -11.01 -17.52
C LYS A 15 21.18 -10.39 -16.38
N LEU A 16 19.87 -10.64 -16.39
CA LEU A 16 18.99 -10.04 -15.38
C LEU A 16 19.31 -10.59 -13.99
N ASN A 17 19.65 -11.87 -13.89
CA ASN A 17 20.12 -12.49 -12.66
C ASN A 17 21.63 -12.22 -12.48
N GLU A 18 22.04 -11.99 -11.24
CA GLU A 18 23.42 -11.61 -10.93
C GLU A 18 24.15 -12.77 -10.25
N HIS A 19 25.36 -13.06 -10.75
CA HIS A 19 26.26 -14.07 -10.20
C HIS A 19 27.43 -13.38 -9.53
N LEU A 20 27.54 -13.52 -8.21
CA LEU A 20 28.67 -13.04 -7.45
C LEU A 20 29.59 -14.20 -7.10
N ARG A 21 30.85 -14.07 -7.50
CA ARG A 21 31.88 -15.06 -7.20
C ARG A 21 32.32 -14.94 -5.75
N GLY A 22 32.67 -16.07 -5.16
CA GLY A 22 33.28 -16.17 -3.83
C GLY A 22 34.24 -17.36 -3.81
N ASP A 23 35.16 -17.38 -2.86
CA ASP A 23 36.22 -18.40 -2.76
C ASP A 23 35.74 -19.73 -2.12
N GLU A 24 34.53 -19.75 -1.54
CA GLU A 24 33.89 -20.94 -0.98
C GLU A 24 33.15 -21.73 -2.06
N ASP A 25 33.88 -22.27 -3.04
CA ASP A 25 33.28 -22.91 -4.21
C ASP A 25 32.34 -24.07 -3.87
N HIS A 26 32.52 -24.75 -2.73
CA HIS A 26 31.65 -25.84 -2.27
C HIS A 26 30.33 -25.37 -1.65
N LEU A 27 30.16 -24.07 -1.43
CA LEU A 27 28.95 -23.45 -0.86
C LEU A 27 28.30 -22.51 -1.88
N GLY A 28 27.00 -22.29 -1.73
CA GLY A 28 26.29 -21.26 -2.50
C GLY A 28 25.05 -20.75 -1.79
N ILE A 29 24.65 -19.53 -2.11
CA ILE A 29 23.36 -18.98 -1.67
C ILE A 29 22.59 -18.51 -2.89
N VAL A 30 21.38 -19.03 -3.08
CA VAL A 30 20.42 -18.55 -4.09
C VAL A 30 19.35 -17.74 -3.38
N MET A 31 18.96 -16.59 -3.93
CA MET A 31 17.95 -15.74 -3.29
C MET A 31 17.06 -15.01 -4.29
N GLN A 32 15.85 -14.67 -3.86
CA GLN A 32 15.04 -13.67 -4.55
C GLN A 32 15.77 -12.31 -4.53
N GLY A 33 15.79 -11.58 -5.65
CA GLY A 33 16.52 -10.31 -5.75
C GLY A 33 16.13 -9.27 -4.70
N GLY A 34 14.86 -9.23 -4.30
CA GLY A 34 14.39 -8.35 -3.23
C GLY A 34 15.02 -8.61 -1.86
N LEU A 35 15.58 -9.81 -1.64
CA LEU A 35 16.23 -10.20 -0.38
C LEU A 35 17.74 -9.97 -0.39
N TRP A 36 18.32 -9.54 -1.52
CA TRP A 36 19.75 -9.26 -1.67
C TRP A 36 20.33 -8.42 -0.54
N ASN A 37 19.75 -7.25 -0.29
CA ASN A 37 20.27 -6.29 0.69
C ASN A 37 20.23 -6.86 2.12
N THR A 38 19.15 -7.58 2.47
CA THR A 38 19.00 -8.21 3.79
C THR A 38 19.99 -9.35 3.97
N THR A 39 20.14 -10.21 2.97
CA THR A 39 21.10 -11.33 2.98
C THR A 39 22.53 -10.84 3.08
N LEU A 40 22.93 -9.88 2.23
CA LEU A 40 24.28 -9.34 2.22
C LEU A 40 24.59 -8.59 3.52
N ARG A 41 23.63 -7.82 4.06
CA ARG A 41 23.79 -7.20 5.37
C ARG A 41 23.98 -8.25 6.46
N GLY A 42 23.25 -9.37 6.37
CA GLY A 42 23.40 -10.52 7.27
C GLY A 42 24.81 -11.12 7.22
N LEU A 43 25.33 -11.38 6.02
CA LEU A 43 26.71 -11.83 5.83
C LEU A 43 27.72 -10.82 6.41
N HIS A 44 27.52 -9.53 6.17
CA HIS A 44 28.41 -8.48 6.67
C HIS A 44 28.48 -8.45 8.20
N VAL A 45 27.33 -8.50 8.90
CA VAL A 45 27.33 -8.48 10.38
C VAL A 45 27.95 -9.75 10.97
N LEU A 46 27.87 -10.89 10.27
CA LEU A 46 28.56 -12.13 10.62
C LEU A 46 30.06 -12.12 10.25
N GLY A 47 30.56 -11.05 9.63
CA GLY A 47 31.96 -10.88 9.25
C GLY A 47 32.33 -11.46 7.89
N LEU A 48 31.33 -11.89 7.11
CA LEU A 48 31.49 -12.60 5.84
C LEU A 48 31.16 -11.74 4.62
N ALA A 49 31.04 -10.43 4.80
CA ALA A 49 31.02 -9.50 3.68
C ALA A 49 31.63 -8.16 4.09
N ASP A 50 32.24 -7.46 3.14
CA ASP A 50 32.71 -6.09 3.35
C ASP A 50 31.64 -5.04 3.01
N THR A 51 31.97 -3.75 3.21
CA THR A 51 31.06 -2.64 2.91
C THR A 51 30.81 -2.42 1.42
N ARG A 52 31.57 -3.09 0.55
CA ARG A 52 31.39 -3.08 -0.91
C ARG A 52 30.60 -4.30 -1.41
N GLY A 53 30.17 -5.17 -0.50
CA GLY A 53 29.40 -6.36 -0.82
C GLY A 53 30.22 -7.54 -1.32
N ARG A 54 31.56 -7.51 -1.18
CA ARG A 54 32.41 -8.68 -1.47
C ARG A 54 32.26 -9.69 -0.34
N THR A 55 32.03 -10.94 -0.70
CA THR A 55 31.84 -12.06 0.23
C THR A 55 32.60 -13.29 -0.29
N PRO A 56 33.13 -14.17 0.59
CA PRO A 56 33.73 -15.42 0.15
C PRO A 56 32.66 -16.45 -0.28
N VAL A 57 31.37 -16.24 -0.03
CA VAL A 57 30.33 -17.20 -0.42
C VAL A 57 29.78 -16.86 -1.81
N PRO A 58 29.80 -17.78 -2.79
CA PRO A 58 29.15 -17.57 -4.08
C PRO A 58 27.65 -17.29 -3.95
N LEU A 59 27.15 -16.24 -4.61
CA LEU A 59 25.74 -15.82 -4.55
C LEU A 59 25.11 -15.82 -5.95
N LEU A 60 23.88 -16.32 -6.03
CA LEU A 60 23.00 -16.18 -7.19
C LEU A 60 21.77 -15.34 -6.80
N VAL A 61 21.67 -14.15 -7.39
CA VAL A 61 20.60 -13.18 -7.14
C VAL A 61 19.58 -13.26 -8.26
N LEU A 62 18.41 -13.82 -7.95
CA LEU A 62 17.32 -13.99 -8.91
C LEU A 62 16.46 -12.72 -8.97
N ASN A 63 16.85 -11.75 -9.80
CA ASN A 63 16.03 -10.58 -10.09
C ASN A 63 14.82 -10.93 -10.98
N ALA A 64 14.93 -12.00 -11.77
CA ALA A 64 13.82 -12.58 -12.53
C ALA A 64 13.40 -13.92 -11.90
N ILE A 65 12.41 -13.88 -11.00
CA ILE A 65 11.91 -15.07 -10.29
C ILE A 65 10.85 -15.86 -11.07
N HIS A 66 10.30 -15.29 -12.15
CA HIS A 66 9.41 -16.01 -13.05
C HIS A 66 9.52 -15.48 -14.50
N PRO A 67 9.81 -16.36 -15.48
CA PRO A 67 10.16 -17.76 -15.30
C PRO A 67 11.58 -17.93 -14.75
N LEU A 68 11.82 -19.00 -13.99
CA LEU A 68 13.18 -19.46 -13.68
C LEU A 68 13.88 -19.98 -14.94
N VAL A 69 15.21 -19.93 -14.95
CA VAL A 69 16.09 -20.37 -16.04
C VAL A 69 16.83 -21.64 -15.61
N PRO A 70 16.35 -22.85 -16.01
CA PRO A 70 16.92 -24.11 -15.55
C PRO A 70 18.43 -24.24 -15.78
N GLU A 71 18.91 -23.81 -16.95
CA GLU A 71 20.31 -23.94 -17.35
C GLU A 71 21.22 -23.15 -16.41
N GLU A 72 20.84 -21.91 -16.10
CA GLU A 72 21.56 -21.04 -15.17
C GLU A 72 21.57 -21.59 -13.74
N LEU A 73 20.44 -22.14 -13.29
CA LEU A 73 20.35 -22.75 -11.96
C LEU A 73 21.23 -24.00 -11.86
N ILE A 74 21.16 -24.90 -12.85
CA ILE A 74 21.99 -26.11 -12.91
C ILE A 74 23.47 -25.76 -12.93
N ASP A 75 23.87 -24.76 -13.73
CA ASP A 75 25.26 -24.33 -13.81
C ASP A 75 25.76 -23.76 -12.47
N PHE A 76 24.94 -23.00 -11.74
CA PHE A 76 25.31 -22.52 -10.40
C PHE A 76 25.48 -23.67 -9.39
N LEU A 77 24.66 -24.73 -9.50
CA LEU A 77 24.67 -25.88 -8.59
C LEU A 77 25.84 -26.86 -8.83
N ARG A 78 26.40 -26.90 -10.04
CA ARG A 78 27.30 -27.99 -10.50
C ARG A 78 28.50 -28.26 -9.58
N ASP A 79 29.13 -27.21 -9.08
CA ASP A 79 30.35 -27.30 -8.26
C ASP A 79 30.08 -27.18 -6.76
N LYS A 80 28.80 -27.21 -6.36
CA LYS A 80 28.36 -26.92 -4.99
C LYS A 80 28.07 -28.22 -4.24
N ARG A 81 28.54 -28.31 -3.00
CA ARG A 81 28.17 -29.37 -2.06
C ARG A 81 26.92 -29.00 -1.28
N ARG A 82 26.80 -27.73 -0.88
CA ARG A 82 25.66 -27.21 -0.11
C ARG A 82 25.18 -25.88 -0.64
N VAL A 83 23.87 -25.73 -0.78
CA VAL A 83 23.23 -24.48 -1.23
C VAL A 83 22.11 -24.09 -0.29
N LEU A 84 22.12 -22.82 0.13
CA LEU A 84 21.04 -22.20 0.88
C LEU A 84 20.13 -21.40 -0.05
N VAL A 85 18.82 -21.57 0.10
CA VAL A 85 17.80 -20.82 -0.63
C VAL A 85 17.17 -19.82 0.33
N VAL A 86 17.43 -18.53 0.09
CA VAL A 86 16.78 -17.43 0.81
C VAL A 86 15.56 -16.99 -0.01
N GLU A 87 14.42 -17.60 0.29
CA GLU A 87 13.14 -17.37 -0.37
C GLU A 87 12.08 -16.97 0.66
N GLU A 88 11.52 -15.77 0.53
CA GLU A 88 10.39 -15.31 1.34
C GLU A 88 9.07 -15.76 0.71
N GLY A 89 8.11 -16.13 1.56
CA GLY A 89 6.77 -16.55 1.16
C GLY A 89 6.58 -18.07 1.05
N MET A 90 5.32 -18.45 0.82
CA MET A 90 4.88 -19.83 0.58
C MET A 90 3.89 -19.87 -0.59
N PRO A 91 3.92 -20.91 -1.46
CA PRO A 91 4.86 -22.05 -1.44
C PRO A 91 6.30 -21.66 -1.78
N ASN A 92 7.29 -22.43 -1.28
CA ASN A 92 8.72 -22.27 -1.56
C ASN A 92 9.07 -22.76 -2.98
N TYR A 93 8.63 -21.98 -3.97
CA TYR A 93 8.73 -22.30 -5.39
C TYR A 93 10.18 -22.47 -5.85
N ILE A 94 11.08 -21.57 -5.47
CA ILE A 94 12.49 -21.58 -5.90
C ILE A 94 13.22 -22.77 -5.28
N GLU A 95 13.05 -23.01 -3.98
CA GLU A 95 13.68 -24.15 -3.30
C GLU A 95 13.23 -25.49 -3.92
N ARG A 96 11.93 -25.63 -4.19
CA ARG A 96 11.37 -26.85 -4.81
C ARG A 96 11.89 -27.05 -6.22
N GLU A 97 11.96 -25.99 -7.03
CA GLU A 97 12.48 -26.07 -8.40
C GLU A 97 13.96 -26.44 -8.40
N LEU A 98 14.78 -25.81 -7.55
CA LEU A 98 16.21 -26.14 -7.41
C LEU A 98 16.43 -27.61 -7.03
N LYS A 99 15.63 -28.14 -6.09
CA LYS A 99 15.68 -29.57 -5.72
C LYS A 99 15.30 -30.49 -6.88
N ALA A 100 14.26 -30.14 -7.65
CA ALA A 100 13.85 -30.91 -8.82
C ALA A 100 14.96 -30.91 -9.90
N LEU A 101 15.51 -29.74 -10.23
CA LEU A 101 16.57 -29.59 -11.21
C LEU A 101 17.86 -30.31 -10.80
N ALA A 102 18.24 -30.23 -9.52
CA ALA A 102 19.40 -30.95 -9.00
C ALA A 102 19.23 -32.47 -9.15
N HIS A 103 18.04 -33.00 -8.85
CA HIS A 103 17.72 -34.41 -9.01
C HIS A 103 17.74 -34.84 -10.49
N GLU A 104 17.09 -34.08 -11.38
CA GLU A 104 17.06 -34.37 -12.82
C GLU A 104 18.46 -34.34 -13.45
N ALA A 105 19.30 -33.39 -13.05
CA ALA A 105 20.68 -33.26 -13.49
C ALA A 105 21.65 -34.20 -12.74
N ARG A 106 21.16 -35.00 -11.78
CA ARG A 106 21.94 -35.94 -10.94
C ARG A 106 23.10 -35.27 -10.20
N LEU A 107 22.86 -34.06 -9.68
CA LEU A 107 23.83 -33.32 -8.89
C LEU A 107 23.79 -33.75 -7.42
N GLY A 108 24.96 -34.04 -6.84
CA GLY A 108 25.12 -34.43 -5.43
C GLY A 108 25.11 -33.25 -4.45
N VAL A 109 24.26 -32.25 -4.68
CA VAL A 109 24.17 -31.01 -3.89
C VAL A 109 23.07 -31.11 -2.84
N GLU A 110 23.38 -30.73 -1.61
CA GLU A 110 22.41 -30.60 -0.52
C GLU A 110 21.79 -29.20 -0.56
N ILE A 111 20.46 -29.11 -0.67
CA ILE A 111 19.74 -27.83 -0.81
C ILE A 111 18.84 -27.61 0.40
N GLN A 112 19.10 -26.51 1.11
CA GLN A 112 18.40 -26.08 2.31
C GLN A 112 17.71 -24.73 2.06
N GLY A 113 16.63 -24.45 2.77
CA GLY A 113 15.84 -23.23 2.67
C GLY A 113 14.89 -23.15 3.84
N LYS A 114 13.65 -23.65 3.69
CA LYS A 114 12.61 -23.61 4.73
C LYS A 114 12.84 -24.53 5.94
N ASP A 115 13.84 -25.41 5.89
CA ASP A 115 14.35 -26.14 7.07
C ASP A 115 15.18 -25.23 7.98
N VAL A 116 15.80 -24.18 7.42
CA VAL A 116 16.61 -23.20 8.14
C VAL A 116 15.87 -21.89 8.37
N PHE A 117 14.97 -21.50 7.46
CA PHE A 117 14.16 -20.28 7.58
C PHE A 117 12.69 -20.60 7.86
N SER A 118 12.01 -19.66 8.55
CA SER A 118 10.57 -19.81 8.80
C SER A 118 9.77 -19.93 7.49
N PRO A 119 8.81 -20.87 7.40
CA PRO A 119 7.86 -20.91 6.29
C PRO A 119 6.82 -19.78 6.35
N HIS A 120 6.69 -19.11 7.49
CA HIS A 120 5.67 -18.08 7.74
C HIS A 120 6.29 -16.74 8.11
N GLY A 121 5.58 -15.66 7.76
CA GLY A 121 5.95 -14.30 8.11
C GLY A 121 6.97 -13.65 7.15
N GLU A 122 7.26 -12.39 7.43
CA GLU A 122 8.23 -11.56 6.70
C GLU A 122 9.67 -11.89 7.16
N TYR A 123 10.62 -11.90 6.22
CA TYR A 123 12.04 -12.14 6.52
C TYR A 123 12.70 -10.87 7.03
N VAL A 124 12.35 -10.52 8.28
CA VAL A 124 13.04 -9.46 9.00
C VAL A 124 14.52 -9.78 9.18
N PRO A 125 15.42 -8.77 9.26
CA PRO A 125 16.86 -9.01 9.26
C PRO A 125 17.35 -10.04 10.27
N GLN A 126 16.78 -10.06 11.48
CA GLN A 126 17.16 -11.01 12.52
C GLN A 126 16.93 -12.47 12.11
N LEU A 127 15.83 -12.78 11.44
CA LEU A 127 15.51 -14.14 10.98
C LEU A 127 16.49 -14.58 9.88
N VAL A 128 16.83 -13.66 8.98
CA VAL A 128 17.79 -13.93 7.90
C VAL A 128 19.20 -14.15 8.48
N ILE A 129 19.64 -13.29 9.41
CA ILE A 129 20.94 -13.42 10.08
C ILE A 129 21.06 -14.77 10.79
N ASP A 130 20.04 -15.17 11.56
CA ASP A 130 20.06 -16.42 12.31
C ASP A 130 20.03 -17.66 11.39
N GLY A 131 19.27 -17.60 10.30
CA GLY A 131 19.28 -18.68 9.31
C GLY A 131 20.61 -18.78 8.55
N LEU A 132 21.21 -17.64 8.16
CA LEU A 132 22.56 -17.61 7.57
C LEU A 132 23.59 -18.21 8.54
N ARG A 133 23.56 -17.80 9.81
CA ARG A 133 24.42 -18.34 10.87
C ARG A 133 24.31 -19.87 10.95
N ARG A 134 23.10 -20.40 11.11
CA ARG A 134 22.86 -21.86 11.19
C ARG A 134 23.43 -22.60 9.97
N PHE A 135 23.14 -22.10 8.77
CA PHE A 135 23.64 -22.71 7.54
C PHE A 135 25.17 -22.70 7.50
N LEU A 136 25.80 -21.54 7.68
CA LEU A 136 27.24 -21.37 7.50
C LEU A 136 28.06 -22.12 8.57
N VAL A 137 27.58 -22.15 9.81
CA VAL A 137 28.20 -22.93 10.90
C VAL A 137 28.12 -24.44 10.63
N SER A 138 26.99 -24.93 10.12
CA SER A 138 26.80 -26.36 9.83
C SER A 138 27.48 -26.80 8.53
N ALA A 139 27.63 -25.90 7.56
CA ALA A 139 28.21 -26.20 6.25
C ALA A 139 29.75 -26.26 6.26
N GLY A 140 30.39 -25.61 7.24
CA GLY A 140 31.85 -25.59 7.39
C GLY A 140 32.53 -24.74 6.32
N MET A 141 32.75 -23.46 6.64
CA MET A 141 33.47 -22.52 5.78
C MET A 141 34.99 -22.65 5.94
N LYS A 142 35.74 -22.36 4.88
CA LYS A 142 37.21 -22.27 4.91
C LYS A 142 37.71 -20.88 5.33
N ALA A 143 37.02 -19.83 4.88
CA ALA A 143 37.39 -18.43 5.04
C ALA A 143 37.27 -17.92 6.48
N GLN A 144 36.39 -18.52 7.29
CA GLN A 144 36.18 -18.14 8.68
C GLN A 144 35.74 -19.35 9.50
N SER A 145 36.22 -19.46 10.74
CA SER A 145 35.82 -20.53 11.65
C SER A 145 34.38 -20.34 12.14
N SER A 146 33.69 -21.45 12.42
CA SER A 146 32.34 -21.42 13.01
C SER A 146 32.30 -20.65 14.34
N GLY A 147 33.36 -20.73 15.16
CA GLY A 147 33.48 -19.96 16.40
C GLY A 147 33.45 -18.46 16.17
N ALA A 148 34.19 -17.95 15.17
CA ALA A 148 34.19 -16.52 14.86
C ALA A 148 32.83 -16.02 14.35
N ILE A 149 32.06 -16.86 13.63
CA ILE A 149 30.68 -16.54 13.22
C ILE A 149 29.77 -16.43 14.45
N GLU A 150 29.85 -17.38 15.38
CA GLU A 150 29.06 -17.36 16.62
C GLU A 150 29.44 -16.18 17.51
N ASP A 151 30.73 -15.86 17.67
CA ASP A 151 31.19 -14.71 18.45
C ASP A 151 30.61 -13.38 17.91
N ARG A 152 30.61 -13.21 16.59
CA ARG A 152 29.99 -12.03 15.93
C ARG A 152 28.49 -11.97 16.18
N TYR A 153 27.80 -13.10 16.08
CA TYR A 153 26.36 -13.17 16.34
C TYR A 153 26.04 -12.85 17.82
N HIS A 154 26.79 -13.42 18.75
CA HIS A 154 26.65 -13.12 20.18
C HIS A 154 26.88 -11.65 20.47
N ALA A 155 27.95 -11.05 19.94
CA ALA A 155 28.23 -9.62 20.11
C ALA A 155 27.07 -8.74 19.60
N LEU A 156 26.45 -9.08 18.46
CA LEU A 156 25.29 -8.37 17.93
C LEU A 156 24.09 -8.40 18.89
N THR A 157 23.86 -9.54 19.54
CA THR A 157 22.70 -9.75 20.42
C THR A 157 22.93 -9.34 21.88
N ALA A 158 24.18 -9.24 22.33
CA ALA A 158 24.55 -8.97 23.71
C ALA A 158 24.05 -7.63 24.26
N HIS A 159 23.75 -6.67 23.38
CA HIS A 159 23.23 -5.36 23.77
C HIS A 159 21.72 -5.32 23.98
N ARG A 160 20.99 -6.40 23.71
CA ARG A 160 19.52 -6.42 23.71
C ARG A 160 18.92 -6.05 25.07
N GLU A 161 19.48 -6.56 26.16
CA GLU A 161 19.03 -6.25 27.52
C GLU A 161 19.28 -4.77 27.87
N LYS A 162 20.46 -4.25 27.51
CA LYS A 162 20.80 -2.83 27.71
C LYS A 162 19.86 -1.90 26.93
N ILE A 163 19.51 -2.27 25.70
CA ILE A 163 18.55 -1.51 24.89
C ILE A 163 17.16 -1.56 25.52
N ALA A 164 16.70 -2.73 25.97
CA ALA A 164 15.40 -2.88 26.63
C ALA A 164 15.28 -2.05 27.93
N ALA A 165 16.38 -1.84 28.64
CA ALA A 165 16.41 -0.98 29.83
C ALA A 165 16.28 0.53 29.51
N VAL A 166 16.77 0.97 28.34
CA VAL A 166 16.74 2.39 27.92
C VAL A 166 15.49 2.73 27.10
N LEU A 167 14.97 1.76 26.36
CA LEU A 167 13.75 1.85 25.56
C LEU A 167 12.71 0.86 26.11
N PRO A 168 12.04 1.19 27.22
CA PRO A 168 11.08 0.29 27.86
C PRO A 168 9.86 0.03 26.99
N GLU A 169 9.53 0.96 26.09
CA GLU A 169 8.47 0.80 25.10
C GLU A 169 9.03 0.63 23.68
N PRO A 170 8.40 -0.23 22.85
CA PRO A 170 8.77 -0.35 21.45
C PRO A 170 8.62 0.98 20.71
N VAL A 171 9.53 1.24 19.78
CA VAL A 171 9.40 2.37 18.86
C VAL A 171 8.07 2.26 18.10
N ALA A 172 7.31 3.36 18.07
CA ALA A 172 6.04 3.42 17.36
C ALA A 172 6.20 2.97 15.90
N LYS A 173 5.35 2.02 15.48
CA LYS A 173 5.35 1.53 14.09
C LYS A 173 4.95 2.66 13.15
N ARG A 174 5.50 2.64 11.94
CA ARG A 174 5.10 3.51 10.82
C ARG A 174 4.25 2.69 9.84
N PRO A 175 2.95 2.47 10.11
CA PRO A 175 2.13 1.67 9.23
C PRO A 175 2.02 2.33 7.85
N PRO A 176 1.91 1.55 6.76
CA PRO A 176 1.57 2.08 5.46
C PRO A 176 0.28 2.90 5.52
N SER A 177 0.26 4.03 4.81
CA SER A 177 -0.89 4.94 4.77
C SER A 177 -1.17 5.41 3.35
N PHE A 178 -2.38 5.92 3.12
CA PHE A 178 -2.77 6.48 1.83
C PHE A 178 -1.97 7.73 1.49
N CYS A 179 -1.83 8.04 0.20
CA CYS A 179 -1.17 9.28 -0.24
C CYS A 179 -1.94 10.54 0.22
N THR A 180 -1.25 11.68 0.24
CA THR A 180 -1.88 13.01 0.39
C THR A 180 -2.96 13.19 -0.67
N GLY A 181 -4.18 13.52 -0.23
CA GLY A 181 -5.33 13.72 -1.12
C GLY A 181 -5.87 12.47 -1.80
N CYS A 182 -5.53 11.26 -1.33
CA CYS A 182 -6.06 10.03 -1.87
C CYS A 182 -7.61 10.01 -1.85
N PRO A 183 -8.29 9.64 -2.95
CA PRO A 183 -9.74 9.60 -3.04
C PRO A 183 -10.39 8.48 -2.22
N GLU A 184 -9.61 7.52 -1.70
CA GLU A 184 -10.13 6.40 -0.91
C GLU A 184 -10.31 6.75 0.57
N ARG A 185 -9.54 7.73 1.07
CA ARG A 185 -9.59 8.18 2.48
C ARG A 185 -11.01 8.53 2.96
N PRO A 186 -11.81 9.35 2.24
CA PRO A 186 -13.13 9.73 2.73
C PRO A 186 -14.09 8.54 2.83
N VAL A 187 -13.91 7.49 2.02
CA VAL A 187 -14.73 6.26 2.08
C VAL A 187 -14.49 5.53 3.40
N PHE A 188 -13.22 5.37 3.78
CA PHE A 188 -12.87 4.73 5.05
C PHE A 188 -13.16 5.63 6.26
N SER A 189 -13.03 6.95 6.13
CA SER A 189 -13.51 7.91 7.14
C SER A 189 -15.02 7.77 7.34
N ALA A 190 -15.81 7.72 6.26
CA ALA A 190 -17.25 7.53 6.31
C ALA A 190 -17.63 6.21 7.00
N LEU A 191 -17.00 5.09 6.61
CA LEU A 191 -17.21 3.79 7.25
C LEU A 191 -16.89 3.84 8.75
N LYS A 192 -15.75 4.44 9.13
CA LYS A 192 -15.38 4.58 10.54
C LYS A 192 -16.41 5.40 11.32
N ILE A 193 -16.82 6.55 10.79
CA ILE A 193 -17.81 7.42 11.44
C ILE A 193 -19.15 6.69 11.60
N LEU A 194 -19.64 6.03 10.54
CA LEU A 194 -20.90 5.27 10.57
C LEU A 194 -20.85 4.13 11.60
N ARG A 195 -19.80 3.31 11.60
CA ARG A 195 -19.62 2.20 12.56
C ARG A 195 -19.59 2.68 14.01
N GLN A 196 -19.04 3.86 14.26
CA GLN A 196 -18.94 4.45 15.60
C GLN A 196 -20.24 5.13 16.06
N ARG A 197 -21.02 5.72 15.16
CA ARG A 197 -22.19 6.55 15.50
C ARG A 197 -23.52 5.83 15.39
N GLU A 198 -23.63 4.81 14.57
CA GLU A 198 -24.90 4.18 14.23
C GLU A 198 -24.93 2.74 14.71
N PRO A 199 -25.62 2.44 15.82
CA PRO A 199 -25.69 1.08 16.39
C PRO A 199 -26.21 0.01 15.42
N ALA A 200 -27.11 0.40 14.50
CA ALA A 200 -27.64 -0.49 13.47
C ALA A 200 -26.51 -1.03 12.56
N ILE A 201 -25.56 -0.17 12.20
CA ILE A 201 -24.35 -0.55 11.45
C ILE A 201 -23.36 -1.20 12.42
N GLY A 202 -22.94 -0.46 13.46
CA GLY A 202 -22.05 -0.94 14.51
C GLY A 202 -20.77 -1.56 13.97
N ASP A 203 -20.20 -2.51 14.71
CA ASP A 203 -19.08 -3.29 14.20
C ASP A 203 -19.57 -4.28 13.13
N THR A 204 -19.11 -4.08 11.88
CA THR A 204 -19.48 -4.89 10.72
C THR A 204 -18.22 -5.48 10.10
N HIS A 205 -18.24 -6.75 9.70
CA HIS A 205 -17.12 -7.38 9.02
C HIS A 205 -16.82 -6.68 7.69
N VAL A 206 -15.59 -6.20 7.54
CA VAL A 206 -15.06 -5.62 6.30
C VAL A 206 -13.97 -6.53 5.74
N ALA A 207 -14.26 -7.19 4.63
CA ALA A 207 -13.29 -7.92 3.83
C ALA A 207 -12.60 -6.94 2.86
N ALA A 208 -11.33 -6.63 3.10
CA ALA A 208 -10.54 -5.78 2.23
C ALA A 208 -9.78 -6.61 1.20
N ASP A 209 -9.58 -6.06 -0.01
CA ASP A 209 -8.70 -6.65 -1.01
C ASP A 209 -7.28 -6.09 -0.93
N ILE A 210 -6.34 -6.83 -1.53
CA ILE A 210 -4.98 -6.36 -1.79
C ILE A 210 -5.03 -5.14 -2.71
N GLY A 211 -4.49 -4.02 -2.24
CA GLY A 211 -4.46 -2.75 -2.94
C GLY A 211 -4.24 -1.60 -1.96
N CYS A 212 -4.46 -0.35 -2.42
CA CYS A 212 -4.40 0.81 -1.52
C CYS A 212 -5.42 0.67 -0.38
N SER A 213 -6.57 0.06 -0.64
CA SER A 213 -7.60 -0.30 0.35
C SER A 213 -7.06 -1.09 1.53
N THR A 214 -6.02 -1.91 1.38
CA THR A 214 -5.45 -2.68 2.50
C THR A 214 -4.93 -1.77 3.62
N PHE A 215 -4.50 -0.55 3.30
CA PHE A 215 -4.00 0.41 4.28
C PHE A 215 -5.08 0.91 5.24
N SER A 216 -6.37 0.74 4.92
CA SER A 216 -7.45 1.08 5.84
C SER A 216 -7.49 0.17 7.06
N THR A 217 -6.89 -1.01 7.00
CA THR A 217 -6.84 -1.94 8.15
C THR A 217 -5.98 -1.39 9.28
N GLN A 218 -5.08 -0.45 8.97
CA GLN A 218 -4.17 0.17 9.91
C GLN A 218 -4.73 1.47 10.50
N ALA A 219 -4.07 1.97 11.54
CA ALA A 219 -4.36 3.28 12.08
C ALA A 219 -4.15 4.39 11.03
N PRO A 220 -4.99 5.44 11.01
CA PRO A 220 -6.05 5.71 11.98
C PRO A 220 -7.41 5.10 11.61
N PHE A 221 -7.56 4.43 10.47
CA PHE A 221 -8.86 3.95 10.01
C PHE A 221 -9.35 2.74 10.80
N ASN A 222 -8.49 1.73 11.00
CA ASN A 222 -8.84 0.46 11.65
C ASN A 222 -10.13 -0.15 11.04
N VAL A 223 -10.23 -0.11 9.72
CA VAL A 223 -11.33 -0.64 8.90
C VAL A 223 -10.78 -1.77 8.03
N GLY A 224 -11.08 -3.01 8.41
CA GLY A 224 -10.68 -4.21 7.68
C GLY A 224 -10.41 -5.36 8.64
N ASN A 225 -11.16 -6.44 8.50
CA ASN A 225 -11.09 -7.62 9.36
C ASN A 225 -10.35 -8.78 8.69
N SER A 226 -10.44 -8.87 7.36
CA SER A 226 -9.76 -9.89 6.56
C SER A 226 -9.18 -9.26 5.30
N VAL A 227 -8.07 -9.82 4.81
CA VAL A 227 -7.45 -9.44 3.53
C VAL A 227 -7.18 -10.70 2.74
N LEU A 228 -7.76 -10.82 1.55
CA LEU A 228 -7.55 -12.00 0.71
C LEU A 228 -7.36 -11.60 -0.76
N GLY A 229 -6.15 -11.82 -1.27
CA GLY A 229 -5.84 -11.77 -2.70
C GLY A 229 -6.25 -10.49 -3.41
N TYR A 230 -6.21 -10.53 -4.73
CA TYR A 230 -6.57 -9.42 -5.60
C TYR A 230 -7.92 -9.69 -6.27
N GLY A 231 -8.98 -9.00 -5.82
CA GLY A 231 -10.34 -9.19 -6.33
C GLY A 231 -11.11 -10.35 -5.69
N MET A 232 -10.79 -10.74 -4.45
CA MET A 232 -11.37 -11.94 -3.81
C MET A 232 -12.18 -11.64 -2.54
N GLY A 233 -12.20 -10.39 -2.07
CA GLY A 233 -12.81 -9.98 -0.80
C GLY A 233 -14.32 -10.17 -0.74
N LEU A 234 -15.03 -10.03 -1.87
CA LEU A 234 -16.46 -10.35 -1.92
C LEU A 234 -16.70 -11.86 -1.86
N ALA A 235 -15.86 -12.65 -2.52
CA ALA A 235 -15.98 -14.11 -2.48
C ALA A 235 -15.66 -14.66 -1.09
N SER A 236 -14.65 -14.11 -0.41
CA SER A 236 -14.30 -14.52 0.95
C SER A 236 -15.38 -14.10 1.96
N SER A 237 -15.99 -12.93 1.79
CA SER A 237 -17.07 -12.48 2.69
C SER A 237 -18.32 -13.36 2.60
N SER A 238 -18.54 -14.08 1.49
CA SER A 238 -19.64 -15.04 1.35
C SER A 238 -19.62 -16.13 2.41
N ALA A 239 -18.43 -16.53 2.91
CA ALA A 239 -18.31 -17.53 3.97
C ALA A 239 -18.64 -16.96 5.37
N VAL A 240 -18.44 -15.66 5.57
CA VAL A 240 -18.66 -14.98 6.85
C VAL A 240 -20.11 -14.49 6.98
N SER A 241 -20.68 -14.00 5.87
CA SER A 241 -21.96 -13.28 5.86
C SER A 241 -23.14 -14.02 6.50
N PRO A 242 -23.32 -15.35 6.31
CA PRO A 242 -24.44 -16.07 6.93
C PRO A 242 -24.38 -16.15 8.45
N LEU A 243 -23.18 -16.09 9.04
CA LEU A 243 -22.96 -16.24 10.49
C LEU A 243 -22.87 -14.90 11.22
N PHE A 244 -22.70 -13.79 10.49
CA PHE A 244 -22.44 -12.48 11.09
C PHE A 244 -23.71 -11.79 11.64
N GLY A 245 -24.90 -12.18 11.18
CA GLY A 245 -26.19 -11.60 11.61
C GLY A 245 -26.52 -10.21 11.03
N LYS A 246 -25.60 -9.59 10.29
CA LYS A 246 -25.77 -8.34 9.54
C LYS A 246 -25.07 -8.41 8.19
N ARG A 247 -25.34 -7.48 7.28
CA ARG A 247 -24.65 -7.38 5.99
C ARG A 247 -23.16 -7.16 6.20
N THR A 248 -22.35 -7.98 5.55
CA THR A 248 -20.90 -7.80 5.48
C THR A 248 -20.53 -6.82 4.37
N ILE A 249 -19.37 -6.19 4.49
CA ILE A 249 -18.82 -5.27 3.50
C ILE A 249 -17.60 -5.91 2.85
N ALA A 250 -17.53 -5.87 1.53
CA ALA A 250 -16.32 -6.13 0.78
C ALA A 250 -15.83 -4.83 0.14
N VAL A 251 -14.54 -4.52 0.25
CA VAL A 251 -13.93 -3.33 -0.37
C VAL A 251 -12.84 -3.75 -1.33
N MET A 252 -12.94 -3.31 -2.58
CA MET A 252 -11.95 -3.61 -3.62
C MET A 252 -11.68 -2.41 -4.53
N GLY A 253 -10.48 -2.33 -5.09
CA GLY A 253 -10.19 -1.41 -6.18
C GLY A 253 -10.80 -1.88 -7.51
N ASP A 254 -10.96 -0.95 -8.45
CA ASP A 254 -11.33 -1.25 -9.84
C ASP A 254 -10.42 -2.29 -10.52
N GLY A 255 -9.11 -2.23 -10.29
CA GLY A 255 -8.21 -3.26 -10.81
C GLY A 255 -8.50 -4.66 -10.24
N GLY A 256 -8.83 -4.75 -8.95
CA GLY A 256 -9.26 -6.02 -8.32
C GLY A 256 -10.58 -6.51 -8.90
N PHE A 257 -11.52 -5.58 -9.13
CA PHE A 257 -12.79 -5.86 -9.81
C PHE A 257 -12.59 -6.45 -11.21
N TRP A 258 -11.73 -5.85 -12.04
CA TRP A 258 -11.47 -6.33 -13.40
C TRP A 258 -10.62 -7.60 -13.45
N HIS A 259 -9.83 -7.89 -12.41
CA HIS A 259 -8.97 -9.08 -12.37
C HIS A 259 -9.72 -10.35 -11.95
N ASN A 260 -10.29 -10.37 -10.74
CA ASN A 260 -11.07 -11.51 -10.23
C ASN A 260 -12.44 -11.11 -9.68
N GLY A 261 -12.65 -9.85 -9.32
CA GLY A 261 -13.83 -9.43 -8.58
C GLY A 261 -15.13 -9.59 -9.36
N LEU A 262 -15.12 -9.39 -10.69
CA LEU A 262 -16.29 -9.59 -11.53
C LEU A 262 -16.71 -11.06 -11.61
N THR A 263 -15.77 -11.96 -11.93
CA THR A 263 -16.05 -13.38 -12.18
C THR A 263 -16.16 -14.19 -10.90
N ASN A 264 -15.27 -13.99 -9.93
CA ASN A 264 -15.23 -14.81 -8.71
C ASN A 264 -16.02 -14.18 -7.57
N GLY A 265 -16.08 -12.84 -7.51
CA GLY A 265 -16.82 -12.11 -6.48
C GLY A 265 -18.29 -11.93 -6.84
N VAL A 266 -18.56 -11.07 -7.83
CA VAL A 266 -19.92 -10.63 -8.17
C VAL A 266 -20.75 -11.79 -8.72
N ALA A 267 -20.24 -12.57 -9.67
CA ALA A 267 -21.01 -13.69 -10.21
C ALA A 267 -21.35 -14.72 -9.11
N ASN A 268 -20.43 -15.03 -8.20
CA ASN A 268 -20.68 -15.90 -7.05
C ASN A 268 -21.72 -15.32 -6.09
N ALA A 269 -21.63 -14.02 -5.77
CA ALA A 269 -22.59 -13.34 -4.90
C ALA A 269 -24.00 -13.34 -5.52
N MET A 270 -24.10 -13.13 -6.83
CA MET A 270 -25.37 -13.19 -7.56
C MET A 270 -25.95 -14.60 -7.58
N TYR A 271 -25.12 -15.61 -7.88
CA TYR A 271 -25.53 -17.02 -7.89
C TYR A 271 -26.07 -17.47 -6.52
N ASN A 272 -25.36 -17.14 -5.44
CA ASN A 272 -25.74 -17.50 -4.08
C ASN A 272 -26.76 -16.55 -3.44
N ARG A 273 -27.27 -15.55 -4.18
CA ARG A 273 -28.19 -14.52 -3.67
C ARG A 273 -27.68 -13.84 -2.38
N GLN A 274 -26.37 -13.62 -2.30
CA GLN A 274 -25.73 -13.03 -1.13
C GLN A 274 -26.29 -11.63 -0.85
N ASP A 275 -26.71 -11.39 0.39
CA ASP A 275 -27.11 -10.07 0.87
C ASP A 275 -25.94 -9.36 1.57
N SER A 276 -25.10 -8.69 0.77
CA SER A 276 -23.90 -7.99 1.23
C SER A 276 -23.72 -6.64 0.52
N VAL A 277 -22.74 -5.85 0.98
CA VAL A 277 -22.35 -4.59 0.35
C VAL A 277 -20.96 -4.73 -0.26
N LEU A 278 -20.84 -4.45 -1.55
CA LEU A 278 -19.58 -4.30 -2.26
C LEU A 278 -19.29 -2.81 -2.46
N VAL A 279 -18.14 -2.35 -1.97
CA VAL A 279 -17.61 -1.01 -2.25
C VAL A 279 -16.48 -1.14 -3.25
N ILE A 280 -16.64 -0.53 -4.42
CA ILE A 280 -15.61 -0.48 -5.46
C ILE A 280 -14.99 0.92 -5.47
N LEU A 281 -13.66 0.97 -5.29
CA LEU A 281 -12.86 2.18 -5.37
C LEU A 281 -12.40 2.34 -6.83
N ASP A 282 -13.16 3.11 -7.61
CA ASP A 282 -12.92 3.36 -9.04
C ASP A 282 -11.97 4.54 -9.22
N ASN A 283 -10.68 4.26 -9.09
CA ASN A 283 -9.60 5.26 -9.15
C ASN A 283 -8.88 5.33 -10.51
N PHE A 284 -9.33 4.50 -11.46
CA PHE A 284 -8.90 4.37 -12.86
C PHE A 284 -7.60 3.61 -13.09
N TYR A 285 -6.98 3.04 -12.06
CA TYR A 285 -5.67 2.39 -12.18
C TYR A 285 -5.52 1.23 -11.18
N ALA A 286 -4.68 0.24 -11.51
CA ALA A 286 -4.09 -0.60 -10.47
C ALA A 286 -3.04 0.21 -9.69
N ALA A 287 -3.51 1.07 -8.79
CA ALA A 287 -2.73 2.17 -8.23
C ALA A 287 -1.56 1.71 -7.33
N ALA A 288 -1.80 0.72 -6.46
CA ALA A 288 -0.83 0.28 -5.44
C ALA A 288 0.45 -0.33 -6.03
N THR A 289 0.37 -0.90 -7.23
CA THR A 289 1.48 -1.61 -7.87
C THR A 289 2.23 -0.78 -8.90
N GLY A 290 1.98 0.54 -8.97
CA GLY A 290 2.63 1.42 -9.96
C GLY A 290 1.69 1.95 -11.04
N GLN A 291 0.40 2.10 -10.72
CA GLN A 291 -0.60 2.76 -11.56
C GLN A 291 -0.79 2.12 -12.95
N HIS A 292 -0.80 0.78 -13.01
CA HIS A 292 -1.02 0.07 -14.27
C HIS A 292 -2.40 0.38 -14.85
N HIS A 293 -2.49 0.42 -16.19
CA HIS A 293 -3.75 0.58 -16.88
C HIS A 293 -4.64 -0.65 -16.66
N VAL A 294 -5.92 -0.37 -16.43
CA VAL A 294 -7.01 -1.34 -16.28
C VAL A 294 -8.18 -0.89 -17.17
N PRO A 295 -9.23 -1.71 -17.39
CA PRO A 295 -10.36 -1.27 -18.20
C PRO A 295 -10.98 0.07 -17.73
N SER A 296 -11.01 0.34 -16.41
CA SER A 296 -11.44 1.63 -15.85
C SER A 296 -10.60 2.84 -16.27
N THR A 297 -9.36 2.65 -16.74
CA THR A 297 -8.53 3.72 -17.33
C THR A 297 -9.17 4.30 -18.60
N GLY A 298 -10.04 3.54 -19.27
CA GLY A 298 -10.72 3.95 -20.50
C GLY A 298 -9.86 3.84 -21.76
N LYS A 299 -8.64 3.30 -21.64
CA LYS A 299 -7.73 3.02 -22.76
C LYS A 299 -6.84 1.80 -22.49
N ASN A 300 -6.47 1.08 -23.54
CA ASN A 300 -5.54 -0.06 -23.42
C ASN A 300 -4.07 0.39 -23.54
N ALA A 301 -3.14 -0.58 -23.54
CA ALA A 301 -1.70 -0.33 -23.66
C ALA A 301 -1.29 0.28 -25.02
N ARG A 302 -2.15 0.21 -26.04
CA ARG A 302 -1.95 0.83 -27.36
C ARG A 302 -2.59 2.23 -27.47
N ASN A 303 -3.09 2.77 -26.36
CA ASN A 303 -3.88 4.02 -26.30
C ASN A 303 -5.21 3.97 -27.08
N GLU A 304 -5.74 2.78 -27.37
CA GLU A 304 -7.06 2.66 -27.99
C GLU A 304 -8.15 2.87 -26.92
N PRO A 305 -9.20 3.66 -27.20
CA PRO A 305 -10.27 3.90 -26.24
C PRO A 305 -11.10 2.64 -25.96
N LEU A 306 -11.56 2.49 -24.72
CA LEU A 306 -12.40 1.38 -24.27
C LEU A 306 -13.73 1.90 -23.72
N ALA A 307 -14.82 1.20 -24.05
CA ALA A 307 -16.18 1.51 -23.55
C ALA A 307 -16.56 0.69 -22.30
N MET A 308 -15.65 -0.13 -21.77
CA MET A 308 -15.91 -1.00 -20.61
C MET A 308 -16.06 -0.16 -19.34
N THR A 309 -17.23 -0.25 -18.69
CA THR A 309 -17.47 0.44 -17.41
C THR A 309 -17.99 -0.53 -16.35
N ILE A 310 -17.59 -0.30 -15.11
CA ILE A 310 -18.01 -1.10 -13.95
C ILE A 310 -19.56 -1.15 -13.84
N PRO A 311 -20.31 -0.03 -13.93
CA PRO A 311 -21.78 -0.09 -13.89
C PRO A 311 -22.38 -0.95 -15.01
N ALA A 312 -21.86 -0.89 -16.23
CA ALA A 312 -22.38 -1.70 -17.34
C ALA A 312 -22.12 -3.20 -17.12
N ALA A 313 -20.91 -3.56 -16.68
CA ALA A 313 -20.56 -4.95 -16.37
C ALA A 313 -21.45 -5.52 -15.24
N LEU A 314 -21.66 -4.75 -14.17
CA LEU A 314 -22.52 -5.14 -13.05
C LEU A 314 -23.99 -5.33 -13.48
N ARG A 315 -24.52 -4.42 -14.31
CA ARG A 315 -25.88 -4.57 -14.88
C ARG A 315 -25.99 -5.81 -15.75
N GLY A 316 -24.95 -6.12 -16.53
CA GLY A 316 -24.87 -7.34 -17.35
C GLY A 316 -24.98 -8.63 -16.52
N LEU A 317 -24.46 -8.63 -15.28
CA LEU A 317 -24.61 -9.73 -14.32
C LEU A 317 -25.93 -9.70 -13.52
N GLY A 318 -26.81 -8.74 -13.78
CA GLY A 318 -28.12 -8.63 -13.14
C GLY A 318 -28.11 -7.94 -11.77
N VAL A 319 -27.04 -7.22 -11.40
CA VAL A 319 -27.00 -6.44 -10.15
C VAL A 319 -28.01 -5.29 -10.25
N LYS A 320 -28.98 -5.28 -9.33
CA LYS A 320 -30.09 -4.29 -9.34
C LYS A 320 -29.78 -3.02 -8.56
N TRP A 321 -29.00 -3.13 -7.48
CA TRP A 321 -28.68 -2.00 -6.62
C TRP A 321 -27.24 -1.55 -6.88
N ILE A 322 -27.11 -0.47 -7.67
CA ILE A 322 -25.83 0.15 -8.02
C ILE A 322 -25.95 1.65 -7.73
N ARG A 323 -25.00 2.21 -6.98
CA ARG A 323 -24.87 3.64 -6.72
C ARG A 323 -23.43 4.08 -7.01
N THR A 324 -23.26 5.15 -7.77
CA THR A 324 -21.95 5.77 -8.00
C THR A 324 -21.93 7.09 -7.26
N VAL A 325 -20.90 7.31 -6.46
CA VAL A 325 -20.73 8.51 -5.64
C VAL A 325 -19.38 9.15 -5.89
N ASN A 326 -19.32 10.47 -5.77
CA ASN A 326 -18.04 11.17 -5.72
C ASN A 326 -17.42 10.92 -4.35
N SER A 327 -16.28 10.22 -4.32
CA SER A 327 -15.65 9.85 -3.06
C SER A 327 -15.22 11.04 -2.19
N TYR A 328 -14.99 12.24 -2.75
CA TYR A 328 -14.64 13.43 -1.97
C TYR A 328 -15.84 14.07 -1.25
N ARG A 329 -17.08 13.71 -1.61
CA ARG A 329 -18.31 14.22 -0.98
C ARG A 329 -18.72 13.30 0.16
N ILE A 330 -18.11 13.47 1.33
CA ILE A 330 -18.24 12.49 2.41
C ILE A 330 -19.68 12.30 2.90
N ALA A 331 -20.50 13.36 2.92
CA ALA A 331 -21.91 13.25 3.31
C ALA A 331 -22.70 12.34 2.36
N GLU A 332 -22.43 12.43 1.05
CA GLU A 332 -23.03 11.57 0.02
C GLU A 332 -22.57 10.12 0.18
N VAL A 333 -21.27 9.91 0.45
CA VAL A 333 -20.69 8.58 0.71
C VAL A 333 -21.33 7.96 1.96
N MET A 334 -21.43 8.71 3.06
CA MET A 334 -22.07 8.24 4.30
C MET A 334 -23.55 7.90 4.08
N GLY A 335 -24.31 8.77 3.40
CA GLY A 335 -25.72 8.52 3.09
C GLY A 335 -25.91 7.24 2.29
N THR A 336 -25.09 7.06 1.25
CA THR A 336 -25.17 5.89 0.36
C THR A 336 -24.75 4.60 1.05
N LEU A 337 -23.70 4.62 1.87
CA LEU A 337 -23.27 3.46 2.66
C LEU A 337 -24.33 3.09 3.71
N ARG A 338 -24.92 4.07 4.38
CA ARG A 338 -26.02 3.85 5.33
C ARG A 338 -27.21 3.20 4.62
N GLU A 339 -27.63 3.72 3.47
CA GLU A 339 -28.71 3.12 2.67
C GLU A 339 -28.38 1.67 2.29
N ALA A 340 -27.16 1.43 1.77
CA ALA A 340 -26.73 0.09 1.34
C ALA A 340 -26.78 -0.94 2.49
N LEU A 341 -26.35 -0.51 3.68
CA LEU A 341 -26.27 -1.37 4.86
C LEU A 341 -27.64 -1.63 5.50
N THR A 342 -28.56 -0.66 5.45
CA THR A 342 -29.82 -0.71 6.23
C THR A 342 -31.08 -0.93 5.40
N THR A 343 -31.02 -0.82 4.07
CA THR A 343 -32.18 -1.00 3.19
C THR A 343 -32.83 -2.37 3.33
N ARG A 344 -34.15 -2.45 3.14
CA ARG A 344 -34.90 -3.71 3.14
C ARG A 344 -34.82 -4.47 1.81
N VAL A 345 -34.30 -3.83 0.76
CA VAL A 345 -34.11 -4.47 -0.55
C VAL A 345 -33.09 -5.62 -0.38
N PRO A 346 -33.40 -6.88 -0.74
CA PRO A 346 -32.47 -8.00 -0.59
C PRO A 346 -31.40 -8.05 -1.70
N GLY A 347 -30.37 -8.87 -1.51
CA GLY A 347 -29.31 -9.15 -2.49
C GLY A 347 -28.14 -8.17 -2.48
N LEU A 348 -27.21 -8.30 -3.42
CA LEU A 348 -25.96 -7.52 -3.45
C LEU A 348 -26.20 -6.01 -3.69
N LYS A 349 -25.60 -5.17 -2.84
CA LYS A 349 -25.54 -3.71 -3.00
C LYS A 349 -24.16 -3.33 -3.48
N VAL A 350 -24.06 -2.59 -4.58
CA VAL A 350 -22.76 -2.09 -5.07
C VAL A 350 -22.69 -0.57 -4.97
N VAL A 351 -21.71 -0.08 -4.21
CA VAL A 351 -21.34 1.34 -4.10
C VAL A 351 -20.03 1.54 -4.86
N ILE A 352 -20.04 2.39 -5.88
CA ILE A 352 -18.87 2.74 -6.69
C ILE A 352 -18.41 4.13 -6.25
N ALA A 353 -17.34 4.19 -5.46
CA ALA A 353 -16.73 5.45 -5.05
C ALA A 353 -15.68 5.84 -6.11
N ARG A 354 -16.00 6.86 -6.90
CA ARG A 354 -15.26 7.18 -8.13
C ARG A 354 -14.52 8.50 -8.03
N ASN A 355 -13.19 8.47 -8.16
CA ASN A 355 -12.31 9.63 -8.32
C ASN A 355 -10.90 9.19 -8.67
N GLU A 356 -10.22 9.94 -9.54
CA GLU A 356 -8.87 9.62 -10.00
C GLU A 356 -7.85 9.51 -8.85
N CYS A 357 -6.97 8.50 -8.94
CA CYS A 357 -5.78 8.39 -8.09
C CYS A 357 -5.01 9.73 -8.03
N MET A 358 -4.84 10.28 -6.82
CA MET A 358 -4.23 11.60 -6.65
C MET A 358 -2.78 11.66 -7.17
N LEU A 359 -2.02 10.56 -7.10
CA LEU A 359 -0.66 10.54 -7.65
C LEU A 359 -0.65 10.75 -9.17
N GLU A 360 -1.52 10.06 -9.92
CA GLU A 360 -1.64 10.25 -11.37
C GLU A 360 -2.16 11.63 -11.73
N ARG A 361 -3.18 12.09 -10.99
CA ARG A 361 -3.68 13.46 -11.16
C ARG A 361 -2.55 14.47 -10.99
N GLN A 362 -1.72 14.35 -9.95
CA GLN A 362 -0.61 15.28 -9.72
C GLN A 362 0.50 15.14 -10.77
N ARG A 363 0.80 13.91 -11.25
CA ARG A 363 1.75 13.69 -12.36
C ARG A 363 1.33 14.42 -13.63
N ARG A 364 0.03 14.45 -13.94
CA ARG A 364 -0.52 15.18 -15.09
C ARG A 364 -0.65 16.69 -14.85
N GLU A 365 -1.26 17.09 -13.74
CA GLU A 365 -1.65 18.48 -13.51
C GLU A 365 -0.46 19.37 -13.11
N LYS A 366 0.49 18.89 -12.28
CA LYS A 366 1.61 19.75 -11.82
C LYS A 366 2.44 20.32 -12.97
N PRO A 367 2.90 19.52 -13.97
CA PRO A 367 3.66 20.06 -15.10
C PRO A 367 2.84 21.05 -15.93
N ARG A 368 1.57 20.73 -16.19
CA ARG A 368 0.64 21.60 -16.94
C ARG A 368 0.44 22.96 -16.25
N LEU A 369 0.22 22.96 -14.94
CA LEU A 369 0.08 24.19 -14.16
C LEU A 369 1.38 25.02 -14.15
N ARG A 370 2.55 24.37 -14.07
CA ARG A 370 3.85 25.05 -14.19
C ARG A 370 4.03 25.70 -15.57
N GLN A 371 3.67 25.00 -16.64
CA GLN A 371 3.73 25.56 -18.00
C GLN A 371 2.79 26.75 -18.17
N HIS A 372 1.56 26.66 -17.63
CA HIS A 372 0.62 27.79 -17.64
C HIS A 372 1.18 29.00 -16.88
N ALA A 373 1.74 28.79 -15.68
CA ALA A 373 2.35 29.86 -14.92
C ALA A 373 3.55 30.49 -15.65
N ALA A 374 4.41 29.68 -16.27
CA ALA A 374 5.54 30.17 -17.06
C ALA A 374 5.09 30.95 -18.31
N ALA A 375 3.97 30.57 -18.91
CA ALA A 375 3.36 31.26 -20.05
C ALA A 375 2.58 32.54 -19.65
N GLY A 376 2.71 33.02 -18.41
CA GLY A 376 2.00 34.21 -17.93
C GLY A 376 0.50 34.02 -17.76
N ARG A 377 -0.02 32.79 -17.86
CA ARG A 377 -1.45 32.49 -17.67
C ARG A 377 -1.78 32.45 -16.19
N GLU A 378 -2.99 32.89 -15.86
CA GLU A 378 -3.51 32.82 -14.50
C GLU A 378 -3.64 31.35 -14.06
N VAL A 379 -3.07 31.03 -12.90
CA VAL A 379 -3.13 29.70 -12.28
C VAL A 379 -3.68 29.85 -10.88
N VAL A 380 -4.77 29.16 -10.59
CA VAL A 380 -5.41 29.13 -9.27
C VAL A 380 -5.17 27.77 -8.63
N GLN A 381 -4.62 27.77 -7.42
CA GLN A 381 -4.39 26.58 -6.63
C GLN A 381 -5.10 26.71 -5.28
N ALA A 382 -5.98 25.74 -4.99
CA ALA A 382 -6.58 25.62 -3.67
C ALA A 382 -5.53 25.09 -2.68
N ARG A 383 -5.48 25.71 -1.51
CA ARG A 383 -4.78 25.24 -0.32
C ARG A 383 -5.77 25.24 0.83
N PHE A 384 -5.52 24.37 1.80
CA PHE A 384 -6.33 24.32 3.01
C PHE A 384 -5.47 24.71 4.20
N GLY A 385 -6.07 25.43 5.13
CA GLY A 385 -5.47 25.75 6.42
C GLY A 385 -6.39 25.34 7.55
N VAL A 386 -5.83 25.37 8.76
CA VAL A 386 -6.55 25.24 10.02
C VAL A 386 -6.42 26.58 10.72
N ASP A 387 -7.54 27.15 11.11
CA ASP A 387 -7.57 28.37 11.91
C ASP A 387 -7.16 28.02 13.35
N PRO A 388 -6.03 28.56 13.85
CA PRO A 388 -5.52 28.23 15.18
C PRO A 388 -6.50 28.64 16.29
N ASP A 389 -7.26 29.73 16.09
CA ASP A 389 -8.15 30.29 17.09
C ASP A 389 -9.47 29.49 17.18
N VAL A 390 -9.87 28.86 16.09
CA VAL A 390 -11.09 28.02 16.01
C VAL A 390 -10.79 26.54 16.24
N CYS A 391 -9.53 26.11 16.09
CA CYS A 391 -9.15 24.72 16.26
C CYS A 391 -9.59 24.23 17.65
N THR A 392 -10.30 23.11 17.73
CA THR A 392 -10.75 22.51 19.00
C THR A 392 -9.67 21.67 19.67
N GLY A 393 -8.62 21.29 18.95
CA GLY A 393 -7.55 20.42 19.48
C GLY A 393 -7.96 18.95 19.57
N ASP A 394 -9.15 18.59 19.07
CA ASP A 394 -9.65 17.21 19.08
C ASP A 394 -8.94 16.26 18.09
N HIS A 395 -8.14 16.84 17.19
CA HIS A 395 -7.42 16.19 16.10
C HIS A 395 -8.28 15.20 15.29
N SER A 396 -9.57 15.45 15.15
CA SER A 396 -10.53 14.66 14.36
C SER A 396 -10.09 14.54 12.91
N CYS A 397 -9.55 15.61 12.34
CA CYS A 397 -8.94 15.62 11.00
C CYS A 397 -7.77 14.64 10.83
N MET A 398 -7.06 14.29 11.91
CA MET A 398 -6.00 13.27 11.89
C MET A 398 -6.55 11.89 12.27
N ARG A 399 -7.36 11.80 13.33
CA ARG A 399 -7.94 10.56 13.84
C ARG A 399 -8.94 9.89 12.89
N LEU A 400 -9.57 10.65 12.00
CA LEU A 400 -10.58 10.13 11.06
C LEU A 400 -10.09 10.13 9.62
N ASN A 401 -9.26 11.11 9.23
CA ASN A 401 -8.74 11.20 7.87
C ASN A 401 -7.27 10.78 7.78
N GLY A 402 -6.38 11.22 8.67
CA GLY A 402 -4.98 10.75 8.72
C GLY A 402 -4.09 11.20 7.56
N CYS A 403 -4.32 12.40 7.03
CA CYS A 403 -3.56 12.96 5.90
C CYS A 403 -2.08 13.14 6.28
N PRO A 404 -1.10 12.77 5.43
CA PRO A 404 0.32 12.96 5.74
C PRO A 404 0.71 14.44 5.82
N SER A 405 -0.04 15.30 5.14
CA SER A 405 0.14 16.76 5.16
C SER A 405 -0.50 17.45 6.37
N LEU A 406 -1.08 16.70 7.29
CA LEU A 406 -1.55 17.21 8.58
C LEU A 406 -0.50 16.90 9.64
N THR A 407 0.03 17.93 10.28
CA THR A 407 0.99 17.85 11.37
C THR A 407 0.51 18.68 12.57
N LEU A 408 1.21 18.59 13.69
CA LEU A 408 0.93 19.34 14.90
C LEU A 408 1.87 20.54 15.01
N ARG A 409 1.37 21.64 15.59
CA ARG A 409 2.15 22.80 16.00
C ARG A 409 1.72 23.25 17.38
N GLU A 410 2.61 23.94 18.09
CA GLU A 410 2.25 24.62 19.34
C GLU A 410 1.16 25.67 19.07
N SER A 411 0.28 25.81 20.05
CA SER A 411 -0.74 26.85 20.04
C SER A 411 -0.09 28.23 20.17
N ALA A 412 -0.63 29.22 19.45
CA ALA A 412 -0.25 30.62 19.65
C ALA A 412 -0.84 31.20 20.95
N ASP A 413 -1.89 30.57 21.48
CA ASP A 413 -2.50 30.90 22.77
C ASP A 413 -1.69 30.24 23.91
N PRO A 414 -1.05 31.02 24.80
CA PRO A 414 -0.25 30.51 25.91
C PRO A 414 -1.07 29.80 26.99
N LEU A 415 -2.40 29.95 27.01
CA LEU A 415 -3.29 29.25 27.94
C LEU A 415 -3.67 27.85 27.44
N ARG A 416 -3.28 27.50 26.22
CA ARG A 416 -3.62 26.24 25.58
C ARG A 416 -2.42 25.31 25.54
N GLU A 417 -2.49 24.24 26.32
CA GLU A 417 -1.43 23.24 26.43
C GLU A 417 -1.43 22.25 25.25
N ASP A 418 -2.61 21.96 24.68
CA ASP A 418 -2.74 21.00 23.59
C ASP A 418 -2.27 21.59 22.24
N PRO A 419 -1.50 20.82 21.44
CA PRO A 419 -1.07 21.27 20.13
C PRO A 419 -2.26 21.41 19.17
N ILE A 420 -2.13 22.34 18.21
CA ILE A 420 -3.11 22.59 17.17
C ILE A 420 -2.76 21.84 15.88
N ALA A 421 -3.79 21.50 15.11
CA ALA A 421 -3.58 20.91 13.79
C ALA A 421 -3.04 21.98 12.82
N HIS A 422 -2.11 21.56 11.96
CA HIS A 422 -1.50 22.40 10.95
C HIS A 422 -1.42 21.64 9.61
N VAL A 423 -1.71 22.34 8.51
CA VAL A 423 -1.57 21.81 7.15
C VAL A 423 -0.24 22.27 6.58
N ASP A 424 0.64 21.33 6.25
CA ASP A 424 1.94 21.64 5.68
C ASP A 424 1.89 21.98 4.17
N ASP A 425 3.05 22.30 3.60
CA ASP A 425 3.20 22.70 2.20
C ASP A 425 3.13 21.54 1.19
N THR A 426 3.10 20.28 1.66
CA THR A 426 2.89 19.10 0.82
C THR A 426 1.41 18.90 0.47
N CYS A 427 0.51 19.68 1.08
CA CYS A 427 -0.92 19.65 0.81
C CYS A 427 -1.25 19.90 -0.67
N VAL A 428 -2.12 19.04 -1.22
CA VAL A 428 -2.55 19.09 -2.63
C VAL A 428 -3.91 19.76 -2.84
N GLY A 429 -4.49 20.37 -1.80
CA GLY A 429 -5.74 21.11 -1.95
C GLY A 429 -7.00 20.25 -2.13
N CYS A 430 -7.06 19.06 -1.53
CA CYS A 430 -8.18 18.11 -1.76
C CYS A 430 -9.45 18.39 -0.95
N GLY A 431 -9.39 19.18 0.13
CA GLY A 431 -10.53 19.49 1.02
C GLY A 431 -10.98 18.37 1.97
N VAL A 432 -10.48 17.14 1.82
CA VAL A 432 -10.94 15.96 2.58
C VAL A 432 -10.83 16.12 4.09
N CYS A 433 -9.77 16.74 4.59
CA CYS A 433 -9.57 16.95 6.02
C CYS A 433 -10.70 17.80 6.64
N GLY A 434 -11.11 18.86 5.97
CA GLY A 434 -12.23 19.71 6.38
C GLY A 434 -13.58 19.00 6.25
N GLU A 435 -13.83 18.36 5.09
CA GLU A 435 -15.05 17.56 4.86
C GLU A 435 -15.26 16.50 5.96
N VAL A 436 -14.19 15.78 6.33
CA VAL A 436 -14.24 14.74 7.37
C VAL A 436 -14.49 15.34 8.76
N ALA A 437 -13.81 16.42 9.11
CA ALA A 437 -14.01 17.08 10.40
C ALA A 437 -15.43 17.65 10.54
N HIS A 438 -15.97 18.21 9.47
CA HIS A 438 -17.33 18.74 9.42
C HIS A 438 -18.39 17.64 9.45
N ALA A 439 -18.22 16.55 8.70
CA ALA A 439 -19.12 15.40 8.74
C ALA A 439 -19.11 14.70 10.10
N ALA A 440 -18.00 14.78 10.83
CA ALA A 440 -17.93 14.37 12.22
C ALA A 440 -18.57 15.41 13.18
N VAL A 441 -18.92 16.62 12.77
CA VAL A 441 -19.47 17.64 13.69
C VAL A 441 -18.55 17.86 14.90
N LEU A 442 -17.23 17.84 14.65
CA LEU A 442 -16.21 17.93 15.70
C LEU A 442 -15.46 19.26 15.65
N CYS A 443 -14.99 19.67 14.46
CA CYS A 443 -14.13 20.83 14.32
C CYS A 443 -14.48 21.68 13.08
N PRO A 444 -14.85 22.97 13.24
CA PRO A 444 -15.17 23.87 12.13
C PRO A 444 -13.96 24.70 11.63
N SER A 445 -12.74 24.42 12.10
CA SER A 445 -11.56 25.27 11.90
C SER A 445 -10.94 25.29 10.50
N PHE A 446 -11.47 24.51 9.55
CA PHE A 446 -10.87 24.42 8.20
C PHE A 446 -11.33 25.55 7.30
N TYR A 447 -10.37 26.14 6.58
CA TYR A 447 -10.64 27.13 5.55
C TYR A 447 -9.88 26.82 4.26
N GLU A 448 -10.43 27.24 3.12
CA GLU A 448 -9.77 27.17 1.81
C GLU A 448 -9.15 28.53 1.45
N VAL A 449 -7.88 28.51 1.03
CA VAL A 449 -7.19 29.64 0.44
C VAL A 449 -6.91 29.35 -1.03
N ARG A 450 -7.24 30.29 -1.91
CA ARG A 450 -6.89 30.21 -3.32
C ARG A 450 -5.64 31.06 -3.58
N VAL A 451 -4.53 30.39 -3.85
CA VAL A 451 -3.28 31.03 -4.28
C VAL A 451 -3.36 31.25 -5.79
N ILE A 452 -3.20 32.50 -6.21
CA ILE A 452 -3.31 32.90 -7.63
C ILE A 452 -1.94 33.36 -8.12
N THR A 453 -1.39 32.65 -9.09
CA THR A 453 -0.18 33.02 -9.84
C THR A 453 -0.60 33.72 -11.14
N ASN A 454 0.09 34.79 -11.53
CA ASN A 454 -0.24 35.66 -12.66
C ASN A 454 -1.71 36.18 -12.65
N PRO A 455 -2.15 36.84 -11.57
CA PRO A 455 -3.53 37.32 -11.47
C PRO A 455 -3.84 38.34 -12.57
N THR A 456 -5.00 38.17 -13.22
CA THR A 456 -5.47 39.12 -14.24
C THR A 456 -5.77 40.50 -13.63
N ARG A 457 -5.90 41.54 -14.48
CA ARG A 457 -6.33 42.88 -14.04
C ARG A 457 -7.66 42.83 -13.30
N TRP A 458 -8.60 42.01 -13.78
CA TRP A 458 -9.90 41.80 -13.15
C TRP A 458 -9.76 41.14 -11.78
N THR A 459 -8.97 40.06 -11.68
CA THR A 459 -8.72 39.37 -10.40
C THR A 459 -8.12 40.30 -9.35
N ARG A 460 -7.17 41.16 -9.75
CA ARG A 460 -6.60 42.20 -8.88
C ARG A 460 -7.63 43.24 -8.45
N PHE A 461 -8.48 43.69 -9.36
CA PHE A 461 -9.55 44.64 -9.06
C PHE A 461 -10.55 44.08 -8.05
N VAL A 462 -11.06 42.85 -8.28
CA VAL A 462 -11.97 42.16 -7.37
C VAL A 462 -11.32 41.95 -6.00
N SER A 463 -10.05 41.57 -5.96
CA SER A 463 -9.30 41.43 -4.70
C SER A 463 -9.24 42.74 -3.91
N ARG A 464 -8.92 43.87 -4.56
CA ARG A 464 -8.90 45.19 -3.92
C ARG A 464 -10.26 45.59 -3.37
N MET A 465 -11.33 45.38 -4.15
CA MET A 465 -12.70 45.63 -3.68
C MET A 465 -13.05 44.80 -2.45
N ARG A 466 -12.77 43.48 -2.48
CA ARG A 466 -13.02 42.59 -1.34
C ARG A 466 -12.26 43.04 -0.10
N VAL A 467 -10.98 43.35 -0.23
CA VAL A 467 -10.16 43.83 0.90
C VAL A 467 -10.69 45.16 1.45
N ALA A 468 -11.13 46.08 0.60
CA ALA A 468 -11.72 47.35 1.06
C ALA A 468 -13.01 47.13 1.85
N VAL A 469 -13.89 46.24 1.38
CA VAL A 469 -15.12 45.86 2.11
C VAL A 469 -14.79 45.18 3.43
N ILE A 470 -13.89 44.19 3.43
CA ILE A 470 -13.48 43.48 4.65
C ILE A 470 -12.90 44.45 5.67
N ARG A 471 -12.02 45.38 5.25
CA ARG A 471 -11.47 46.42 6.15
C ARG A 471 -12.55 47.32 6.72
N ARG A 472 -13.53 47.72 5.91
CA ARG A 472 -14.65 48.56 6.37
C ARG A 472 -15.54 47.83 7.37
N LEU A 473 -15.81 46.55 7.14
CA LEU A 473 -16.60 45.72 8.06
C LEU A 473 -15.83 45.47 9.37
N ALA A 474 -14.54 45.12 9.29
CA ALA A 474 -13.70 44.90 10.47
C ALA A 474 -13.55 46.16 11.32
N ALA A 475 -13.43 47.34 10.69
CA ALA A 475 -13.38 48.63 11.38
C ALA A 475 -14.72 49.08 11.96
N ALA A 476 -15.84 48.44 11.59
CA ALA A 476 -17.16 48.70 12.17
C ALA A 476 -17.49 47.75 13.34
N THR A 477 -16.70 46.68 13.51
CA THR A 477 -16.81 45.68 14.58
C THR A 477 -15.73 45.81 15.66
N ALA A 478 -14.75 46.70 15.46
CA ALA A 478 -13.80 47.15 16.47
C ALA A 478 -14.29 48.49 17.03
#